data_AF-X1RJF2-F1
#
_entry.id   AF-X1RJF2-F1
#
_cell.length_a   1.000
_cell.length_b   1.000
_cell.length_c   1.000
_cell.angle_alpha   90.00
_cell.angle_beta   90.00
_cell.angle_gamma   90.00
#
_symmetry.space_group_name_H-M   'P 1'
#
loop_
_entity.id
_entity.type
_entity.pdbx_description
1 polymer ?
#
loop_
_entity_poly.entity_id
_entity_poly.type
_entity_poly.pdbx_seq_one_letter_code
_entity_poly.pdbx_strand_id
1 'polypeptide(L)' 'VSLMQKNDKLRVVKIVDDHGGFIIKGAIDRLANELSVSRYTIYNYLAEL' A
#
# COMPACT_ATOMS: atom_id res chain seq x y z
N VAL A 1 -4.54 20.96 4.94
CA VAL A 1 -3.62 19.82 4.81
C VAL A 1 -4.42 18.67 4.22
N SER A 2 -4.11 18.25 3.00
CA SER A 2 -4.90 17.26 2.27
C SER A 2 -4.80 15.90 2.95
N LEU A 3 -5.86 15.48 3.64
CA LEU A 3 -6.02 14.11 4.14
C LEU A 3 -6.01 13.17 2.93
N MET A 4 -4.97 12.33 2.80
CA MET A 4 -5.04 11.17 1.91
C MET A 4 -6.28 10.35 2.31
N GLN A 5 -7.23 10.23 1.39
CA GLN A 5 -8.41 9.42 1.58
C GLN A 5 -8.06 7.94 1.34
N LYS A 6 -8.95 7.02 1.74
CA LYS A 6 -8.77 5.57 1.51
C LYS A 6 -8.42 5.27 0.04
N ASN A 7 -9.08 5.95 -0.90
CA ASN A 7 -8.83 5.81 -2.34
C ASN A 7 -7.41 6.23 -2.76
N ASP A 8 -6.81 7.22 -2.10
CA ASP A 8 -5.43 7.63 -2.40
C ASP A 8 -4.45 6.56 -1.97
N LYS A 9 -4.66 5.96 -0.79
CA LYS A 9 -3.83 4.85 -0.31
C LYS A 9 -3.93 3.62 -1.21
N LEU A 10 -5.15 3.28 -1.67
CA LEU A 10 -5.38 2.21 -2.64
C LEU A 10 -4.66 2.47 -3.97
N ARG A 11 -4.68 3.71 -4.48
CA ARG A 11 -3.91 4.07 -5.69
C ARG A 11 -2.41 3.89 -5.49
N VAL A 12 -1.86 4.27 -4.35
CA VAL A 12 -0.44 4.06 -4.04
C VAL A 12 -0.10 2.57 -4.03
N VAL A 13 -0.90 1.74 -3.35
CA VAL A 13 -0.71 0.28 -3.37
C VAL A 13 -0.77 -0.29 -4.79
N LYS A 14 -1.73 0.16 -5.60
CA LYS A 14 -1.85 -0.27 -7.01
C LYS A 14 -0.61 0.06 -7.84
N ILE A 15 -0.08 1.27 -7.69
CA ILE A 15 1.12 1.69 -8.42
C ILE A 15 2.32 0.83 -8.01
N VAL A 16 2.49 0.57 -6.72
CA VAL A 16 3.57 -0.28 -6.20
C VAL A 16 3.43 -1.72 -6.71
N ASP A 17 2.20 -2.24 -6.80
CA ASP A 17 1.91 -3.57 -7.34
C ASP A 17 2.22 -3.69 -8.83
N ASP A 18 1.75 -2.72 -9.63
CA ASP A 18 1.93 -2.66 -11.08
C ASP A 18 3.43 -2.62 -11.46
N HIS A 19 4.24 -1.92 -10.68
CA HIS A 19 5.69 -1.86 -10.84
C HIS A 19 6.45 -3.05 -10.21
N GLY A 20 5.76 -4.05 -9.66
CA GLY A 20 6.37 -5.24 -9.06
C GLY A 20 7.10 -4.96 -7.73
N GLY A 21 6.79 -3.85 -7.05
CA GLY A 21 7.44 -3.45 -5.81
C GLY A 21 7.27 -4.46 -4.68
N PHE A 22 6.18 -5.23 -4.65
CA PHE A 22 5.92 -6.26 -3.64
C PHE A 22 6.73 -7.55 -3.83
N ILE A 23 7.45 -7.71 -4.94
CA ILE A 23 8.39 -8.82 -5.15
C ILE A 23 9.57 -8.72 -4.18
N ILE A 24 9.93 -7.50 -3.78
CA ILE A 24 11.04 -7.25 -2.86
C ILE A 24 10.62 -7.62 -1.44
N LYS A 25 11.39 -8.50 -0.81
CA LYS A 25 11.18 -8.89 0.58
C LYS A 25 11.24 -7.66 1.48
N GLY A 26 10.15 -7.40 2.22
CA GLY A 26 10.04 -6.24 3.12
C GLY A 26 9.36 -5.01 2.50
N ALA A 27 8.99 -5.03 1.21
CA ALA A 27 8.27 -3.92 0.58
C ALA A 27 6.91 -3.63 1.23
N ILE A 28 6.16 -4.67 1.62
CA ILE A 28 4.89 -4.54 2.34
C ILE A 28 5.10 -3.83 3.69
N ASP A 29 6.15 -4.19 4.41
CA ASP A 29 6.45 -3.60 5.72
C ASP A 29 6.84 -2.12 5.59
N ARG A 30 7.68 -1.81 4.58
CA ARG A 30 8.03 -0.43 4.23
C ARG A 30 6.81 0.39 3.87
N LEU A 31 5.96 -0.12 2.98
CA LEU A 31 4.78 0.61 2.52
C LEU A 31 3.75 0.80 3.63
N ALA A 32 3.58 -0.19 4.50
CA ALA A 32 2.73 -0.09 5.68
C ALA A 32 3.21 1.05 6.61
N ASN A 33 4.51 1.15 6.85
CA ASN A 33 5.10 2.23 7.65
C ASN A 33 4.91 3.61 6.99
N GLU A 34 5.17 3.74 5.68
CA GLU A 34 4.99 5.01 4.94
C GLU A 34 3.53 5.48 4.90
N LEU A 35 2.59 4.56 4.72
CA LEU A 35 1.15 4.87 4.71
C LEU A 35 0.55 4.97 6.12
N SER A 36 1.36 4.72 7.15
CA SER A 36 0.99 4.63 8.56
C SER A 36 -0.22 3.70 8.78
N VAL A 37 -0.18 2.52 8.15
CA VAL A 37 -1.19 1.46 8.24
C VAL A 37 -0.55 0.15 8.66
N SER A 38 -1.37 -0.86 8.98
CA SER A 38 -0.85 -2.18 9.28
C SER A 38 -0.54 -2.99 8.01
N ARG A 39 0.35 -3.98 8.12
CA ARG A 39 0.55 -4.98 7.04
C ARG A 39 -0.76 -5.63 6.60
N TYR A 40 -1.65 -5.90 7.57
CA TYR A 40 -2.99 -6.44 7.30
C TYR A 40 -3.80 -5.50 6.39
N THR A 41 -3.72 -4.18 6.61
CA THR A 41 -4.38 -3.18 5.77
C THR A 41 -3.81 -3.17 4.35
N ILE A 42 -2.50 -3.35 4.17
CA ILE A 42 -1.89 -3.48 2.83
C ILE A 42 -2.40 -4.74 2.13
N TYR A 43 -2.44 -5.89 2.81
CA TYR A 43 -3.04 -7.10 2.23
C TYR A 43 -4.52 -6.93 1.90
N ASN A 44 -5.27 -6.19 2.72
CA ASN A 44 -6.66 -5.87 2.43
C ASN A 44 -6.77 -4.99 1.18
N TYR A 45 -5.90 -3.98 1.03
CA TYR A 45 -5.87 -3.17 -0.18
C TYR A 45 -5.51 -4.00 -1.41
N LEU A 46 -4.52 -4.89 -1.31
CA LEU A 46 -4.16 -5.82 -2.40
C LEU A 46 -5.31 -6.77 -2.78
N ALA A 47 -6.13 -7.18 -1.81
CA ALA A 47 -7.31 -8.00 -2.06
C ALA A 47 -8.51 -7.20 -2.62
N GLU A 48 -8.53 -5.87 -2.41
CA GLU A 48 -9.54 -4.94 -2.95
C GLU A 48 -9.17 -4.40 -4.35
N LEU A 49 -7.95 -4.64 -4.85
CA LEU A 49 -7.49 -4.24 -6.19
C LEU A 49 -8.04 -5.13 -7.30
#